data_AF-S3CR79-F1
#
_entry.id   AF-S3CR79-F1
#
_cell.length_a   1.000
_cell.length_b   1.000
_cell.length_c   1.000
_cell.angle_alpha   90.00
_cell.angle_beta   90.00
_cell.angle_gamma   90.00
#
_symmetry.space_group_name_H-M   'P 1'
#
loop_
_entity.id
_entity.type
_entity.pdbx_description
1 polymer ?
#
loop_
_entity_poly.entity_id
_entity_poly.type
_entity_poly.pdbx_seq_one_letter_code
_entity_poly.pdbx_strand_id
1 'polypeptide(L)'
;MSDPTFGGGHTGGPTPANGIAADLLRFHDDPAASNPFADEEDLHEDDNVFEVGERAVKHIYQGFLDFALQGNILEIAFGLIIASSFTAIVNSFVTDILLPPLSVLLPLNKNLDEKFAVLRPGPNYVKENGYNTLQFAQDDGAVVMAYGIFINRIVNFMGVGMSLYFLAATYQYFSHDPIIKHTVKCKYCKKRISEKSLRCVNCTSWLDGREERHAGM
;
A
#
# COMPACT_ATOMS: atom_id res chain seq x y z
N MET A 1 -28.85 -58.37 5.99
CA MET A 1 -28.15 -58.83 7.20
C MET A 1 -27.53 -57.61 7.87
N SER A 2 -28.18 -56.93 8.80
CA SER A 2 -28.43 -57.28 10.21
C SER A 2 -27.14 -57.34 11.05
N ASP A 3 -26.91 -56.25 11.79
CA ASP A 3 -26.13 -56.17 13.04
C ASP A 3 -26.53 -57.29 14.03
N PRO A 4 -25.66 -57.68 14.99
CA PRO A 4 -25.82 -57.11 16.33
C PRO A 4 -24.54 -56.97 17.19
N THR A 5 -24.46 -55.83 17.89
CA THR A 5 -24.22 -55.59 19.34
C THR A 5 -23.19 -56.37 20.21
N PHE A 6 -22.65 -55.60 21.17
CA PHE A 6 -22.31 -55.91 22.59
C PHE A 6 -20.82 -56.24 22.86
N GLY A 7 -20.02 -55.46 23.59
CA GLY A 7 -20.14 -54.94 24.97
C GLY A 7 -19.02 -55.63 25.80
N GLY A 8 -18.30 -55.10 26.78
CA GLY A 8 -18.19 -53.86 27.55
C GLY A 8 -17.05 -54.09 28.58
N GLY A 9 -16.50 -53.05 29.21
CA GLY A 9 -15.44 -53.23 30.22
C GLY A 9 -14.87 -51.94 30.77
N HIS A 10 -15.71 -51.17 31.46
CA HIS A 10 -15.32 -50.02 32.30
C HIS A 10 -14.78 -50.50 33.67
N THR A 11 -13.69 -49.89 34.11
CA THR A 11 -13.31 -49.72 35.53
C THR A 11 -13.06 -48.22 35.68
N GLY A 12 -13.71 -47.41 36.52
CA GLY A 12 -14.30 -47.64 37.83
C GLY A 12 -13.52 -46.79 38.86
N GLY A 13 -14.06 -45.62 39.24
CA GLY A 13 -13.52 -44.78 40.32
C GLY A 13 -14.21 -43.40 40.43
N PRO A 14 -14.77 -42.97 41.59
CA PRO A 14 -15.95 -42.09 41.60
C PRO A 14 -15.74 -40.65 42.16
N THR A 15 -16.57 -39.76 41.62
CA THR A 15 -17.22 -38.55 42.21
C THR A 15 -16.42 -37.33 42.73
N PRO A 16 -16.96 -36.11 42.49
CA PRO A 16 -16.39 -34.83 42.93
C PRO A 16 -16.89 -34.43 44.32
N ALA A 17 -16.05 -33.77 45.11
CA ALA A 17 -16.42 -33.17 46.38
C ALA A 17 -16.26 -31.65 46.34
N ASN A 18 -17.32 -30.99 46.81
CA ASN A 18 -17.56 -29.55 46.84
C ASN A 18 -16.60 -28.80 47.78
N GLY A 19 -16.33 -27.54 47.46
CA GLY A 19 -15.56 -26.63 48.31
C GLY A 19 -15.96 -25.16 48.09
N ILE A 20 -17.24 -24.86 48.32
CA ILE A 20 -17.74 -23.50 48.54
C ILE A 20 -18.22 -23.38 49.99
N ALA A 21 -17.91 -22.23 50.60
CA ALA A 21 -18.38 -21.69 51.88
C ALA A 21 -17.78 -22.26 53.17
N ALA A 22 -16.93 -21.45 53.83
CA ALA A 22 -17.07 -21.05 55.24
C ALA A 22 -15.82 -20.30 55.71
N ASP A 23 -15.77 -18.97 55.57
CA ASP A 23 -15.13 -18.15 56.60
C ASP A 23 -15.97 -16.90 56.82
N LEU A 24 -16.98 -17.12 57.67
CA LEU A 24 -18.04 -16.23 58.10
C LEU A 24 -17.72 -15.90 59.57
N LEU A 25 -16.76 -15.02 59.78
CA LEU A 25 -16.53 -14.29 61.03
C LEU A 25 -16.84 -12.81 60.75
N ARG A 26 -18.11 -12.38 60.71
CA ARG A 26 -19.10 -12.22 61.80
C ARG A 26 -18.77 -10.99 62.67
N PHE A 27 -19.74 -10.06 62.69
CA PHE A 27 -19.91 -8.87 63.56
C PHE A 27 -18.98 -7.69 63.25
N HIS A 28 -19.39 -6.53 62.72
CA HIS A 28 -20.67 -5.80 62.69
C HIS A 28 -21.38 -5.68 64.05
N ASP A 29 -20.81 -4.80 64.89
CA ASP A 29 -21.41 -3.96 65.94
C ASP A 29 -20.68 -2.59 65.75
N ASP A 30 -21.25 -1.39 65.69
CA ASP A 30 -22.54 -0.81 66.02
C ASP A 30 -22.77 0.47 65.16
N PRO A 31 -24.00 0.98 65.04
CA PRO A 31 -24.36 2.18 64.28
C PRO A 31 -24.33 3.48 65.13
N ALA A 32 -24.19 4.61 64.45
CA ALA A 32 -24.48 5.98 64.90
C ALA A 32 -23.56 6.64 65.94
N ALA A 33 -22.62 7.46 65.46
CA ALA A 33 -22.44 8.85 65.93
C ALA A 33 -21.30 9.56 65.16
N SER A 34 -21.64 10.29 64.10
CA SER A 34 -21.34 11.74 63.99
C SER A 34 -21.52 12.24 62.55
N ASN A 35 -22.65 12.92 62.36
CA ASN A 35 -22.87 14.18 61.64
C ASN A 35 -22.50 14.28 60.14
N PRO A 36 -23.51 14.50 59.26
CA PRO A 36 -23.34 14.66 57.81
C PRO A 36 -23.10 16.10 57.31
N PHE A 37 -22.68 17.04 58.16
CA PHE A 37 -22.40 18.43 57.77
C PHE A 37 -21.27 19.00 58.65
N ALA A 38 -20.05 19.03 58.11
CA ALA A 38 -18.97 19.92 58.52
C ALA A 38 -18.05 20.06 57.29
N ASP A 39 -18.35 21.02 56.42
CA ASP A 39 -17.57 22.27 56.22
C ASP A 39 -16.36 21.97 55.30
N GLU A 40 -16.46 22.21 53.98
CA GLU A 40 -16.02 23.44 53.27
C GLU A 40 -14.53 23.81 53.48
N GLU A 41 -13.84 24.02 52.35
CA GLU A 41 -12.46 24.51 52.18
C GLU A 41 -11.37 23.43 52.42
N ASP A 42 -10.60 22.99 51.43
CA ASP A 42 -9.73 23.81 50.59
C ASP A 42 -9.61 23.30 49.14
N LEU A 43 -9.70 24.28 48.23
CA LEU A 43 -9.31 24.21 46.82
C LEU A 43 -7.93 23.57 46.62
N HIS A 44 -7.87 22.56 45.75
CA HIS A 44 -6.75 22.34 44.85
C HIS A 44 -7.28 21.92 43.47
N GLU A 45 -7.98 22.87 42.86
CA GLU A 45 -8.02 23.01 41.40
C GLU A 45 -6.62 23.47 40.93
N ASP A 46 -6.24 23.13 39.70
CA ASP A 46 -4.95 23.41 39.02
C ASP A 46 -3.84 22.42 39.39
N ASP A 47 -3.73 21.24 38.75
CA ASP A 47 -2.66 21.01 37.74
C ASP A 47 -2.91 19.77 36.83
N ASN A 48 -4.12 19.22 36.75
CA ASN A 48 -4.36 17.89 36.14
C ASN A 48 -4.89 17.87 34.69
N VAL A 49 -4.84 18.99 33.96
CA VAL A 49 -5.35 19.05 32.57
C VAL A 49 -4.25 18.77 31.53
N PHE A 50 -2.99 19.10 31.83
CA PHE A 50 -1.89 18.97 30.87
C PHE A 50 -1.35 17.52 30.77
N GLU A 51 -1.41 16.73 31.86
CA GLU A 51 -0.98 15.32 31.86
C GLU A 51 -1.94 14.37 31.13
N VAL A 52 -3.23 14.69 31.05
CA VAL A 52 -4.21 13.88 30.29
C VAL A 52 -3.97 14.03 28.79
N GLY A 53 -3.53 15.22 28.34
CA GLY A 53 -3.12 15.47 26.96
C GLY A 53 -1.87 14.68 26.56
N GLU A 54 -0.83 14.65 27.39
CA GLU A 54 0.40 13.93 27.06
C GLU A 54 0.23 12.42 26.95
N ARG A 55 -0.57 11.79 27.83
CA ARG A 55 -0.77 10.33 27.80
C ARG A 55 -1.59 9.91 26.58
N ALA A 56 -2.59 10.70 26.19
CA ALA A 56 -3.37 10.47 24.98
C ALA A 56 -2.51 10.63 23.71
N VAL A 57 -1.68 11.66 23.64
CA VAL A 57 -0.77 11.89 22.51
C VAL A 57 0.29 10.80 22.41
N LYS A 58 0.86 10.34 23.54
CA LYS A 58 1.80 9.21 23.57
C LYS A 58 1.16 7.93 23.06
N HIS A 59 -0.08 7.62 23.46
CA HIS A 59 -0.81 6.45 22.97
C HIS A 59 -1.14 6.52 21.49
N ILE A 60 -1.57 7.69 20.99
CA ILE A 60 -1.85 7.88 19.55
C ILE A 60 -0.56 7.76 18.73
N TYR A 61 0.55 8.33 19.21
CA TYR A 61 1.83 8.27 18.52
C TYR A 61 2.39 6.84 18.47
N GLN A 62 2.34 6.12 19.59
CA GLN A 62 2.77 4.71 19.65
C GLN A 62 1.86 3.83 18.77
N GLY A 63 0.54 4.01 18.85
CA GLY A 63 -0.41 3.28 18.00
C GLY A 63 -0.24 3.59 16.51
N PHE A 64 0.10 4.84 16.15
CA PHE A 64 0.42 5.21 14.78
C PHE A 64 1.74 4.58 14.31
N LEU A 65 2.77 4.57 15.14
CA LEU A 65 4.04 3.90 14.81
C LEU A 65 3.82 2.40 14.61
N ASP A 66 3.10 1.73 15.50
CA ASP A 66 2.80 0.30 15.38
C ASP A 66 2.00 0.00 14.10
N PHE A 67 1.07 0.88 13.73
CA PHE A 67 0.33 0.80 12.47
C PHE A 67 1.20 1.06 11.23
N ALA A 68 2.02 2.13 11.24
CA ALA A 68 2.85 2.53 10.10
C ALA A 68 4.01 1.54 9.85
N LEU A 69 4.53 0.91 10.91
CA LEU A 69 5.57 -0.11 10.85
C LEU A 69 5.02 -1.49 10.45
N GLN A 70 3.72 -1.63 10.25
CA GLN A 70 3.13 -2.87 9.76
C GLN A 70 3.63 -3.15 8.34
N GLY A 71 4.29 -4.30 8.14
CA GLY A 71 4.95 -4.66 6.88
C GLY A 71 4.06 -4.58 5.65
N ASN A 72 2.77 -4.95 5.77
CA ASN A 72 1.79 -4.85 4.68
C ASN A 72 1.58 -3.41 4.18
N ILE A 73 1.59 -2.41 5.08
CA ILE A 73 1.40 -1.01 4.70
C ILE A 73 2.71 -0.44 4.14
N LEU A 74 3.83 -0.80 4.77
CA LEU A 74 5.16 -0.35 4.36
C LEU A 74 5.50 -0.78 2.92
N GLU A 75 5.17 -2.03 2.54
CA GLU A 75 5.37 -2.53 1.17
C GLU A 75 4.56 -1.73 0.14
N ILE A 76 3.30 -1.42 0.44
CA ILE A 76 2.45 -0.60 -0.45
C ILE A 76 3.00 0.82 -0.57
N ALA A 77 3.43 1.42 0.55
CA ALA A 77 3.99 2.76 0.59
C ALA A 77 5.27 2.87 -0.25
N PHE A 78 6.21 1.94 -0.10
CA PHE A 78 7.42 1.92 -0.91
C PHE A 78 7.12 1.71 -2.40
N GLY A 79 6.15 0.85 -2.74
CA GLY A 79 5.70 0.67 -4.12
C GLY A 79 5.22 1.97 -4.76
N LEU A 80 4.43 2.77 -4.03
CA LEU A 80 3.90 4.05 -4.53
C LEU A 80 4.99 5.12 -4.67
N ILE A 81 5.93 5.22 -3.73
CA ILE A 81 7.04 6.18 -3.78
C ILE A 81 7.96 5.89 -4.97
N ILE A 82 8.30 4.62 -5.21
CA ILE A 82 9.13 4.21 -6.34
C ILE A 82 8.38 4.47 -7.65
N ALA A 83 7.09 4.14 -7.73
CA ALA A 83 6.28 4.37 -8.92
C ALA A 83 6.16 5.86 -9.29
N SER A 84 5.92 6.74 -8.30
CA SER A 84 5.80 8.19 -8.54
C SER A 84 7.13 8.80 -8.98
N SER A 85 8.23 8.43 -8.32
CA SER A 85 9.58 8.91 -8.64
C SER A 85 10.02 8.44 -10.02
N PHE A 86 9.78 7.16 -10.37
CA PHE A 86 10.08 6.62 -11.68
C PHE A 86 9.28 7.31 -12.78
N THR A 87 7.99 7.54 -12.55
CA THR A 87 7.12 8.27 -13.50
C THR A 87 7.62 9.70 -13.70
N ALA A 88 8.07 10.39 -12.65
CA ALA A 88 8.63 11.73 -12.75
C ALA A 88 9.93 11.76 -13.59
N ILE A 89 10.83 10.80 -13.42
CA ILE A 89 12.06 10.67 -14.21
C ILE A 89 11.74 10.43 -15.67
N VAL A 90 10.82 9.51 -15.97
CA VAL A 90 10.44 9.21 -17.35
C VAL A 90 9.76 10.41 -18.00
N ASN A 91 8.89 11.11 -17.28
CA ASN A 91 8.25 12.34 -17.77
C ASN A 91 9.30 13.40 -18.10
N SER A 92 10.24 13.70 -17.20
CA SER A 92 11.32 14.67 -17.46
C SER A 92 12.21 14.25 -18.64
N PHE A 93 12.53 12.96 -18.77
CA PHE A 93 13.26 12.47 -19.93
C PHE A 93 12.50 12.74 -21.25
N VAL A 94 11.19 12.51 -21.26
CA VAL A 94 10.38 12.77 -22.46
C VAL A 94 10.27 14.27 -22.73
N THR A 95 9.88 15.07 -21.74
CA THR A 95 9.60 16.50 -21.93
C THR A 95 10.85 17.32 -22.18
N ASP A 96 11.95 16.98 -21.50
CA ASP A 96 13.13 17.84 -21.46
C ASP A 96 14.23 17.36 -22.43
N ILE A 97 14.24 16.08 -22.80
CA ILE A 97 15.28 15.49 -23.67
C ILE A 97 14.71 15.05 -25.02
N LEU A 98 13.55 14.38 -25.07
CA LEU A 98 12.98 13.89 -26.35
C LEU A 98 12.18 14.95 -27.11
N LEU A 99 11.35 15.75 -26.42
CA LEU A 99 10.52 16.75 -27.09
C LEU A 99 11.32 17.86 -27.78
N PRO A 100 12.43 18.41 -27.25
CA PRO A 100 13.11 19.52 -27.93
C PRO A 100 13.69 19.13 -29.30
N PRO A 101 14.41 18.01 -29.48
CA PRO A 101 14.84 17.55 -30.80
C PRO A 101 13.68 17.19 -31.72
N LEU A 102 12.63 16.55 -31.17
CA LEU A 102 11.46 16.16 -31.94
C LEU A 102 10.65 17.36 -32.44
N SER A 103 10.60 18.43 -31.65
CA SER A 103 9.94 19.70 -31.99
C SER A 103 10.71 20.53 -33.03
N VAL A 104 12.01 20.31 -33.17
CA VAL A 104 12.81 20.90 -34.26
C VAL A 104 12.68 20.08 -35.54
N LEU A 105 12.61 18.75 -35.42
CA LEU A 105 12.55 17.84 -36.56
C LEU A 105 11.16 17.74 -37.19
N LEU A 106 10.11 17.67 -36.37
CA LEU A 106 8.72 17.82 -36.82
C LEU A 106 8.38 19.31 -36.76
N PRO A 107 7.88 19.95 -37.83
CA PRO A 107 7.41 21.35 -37.80
C PRO A 107 6.08 21.50 -37.01
N LEU A 108 5.93 20.73 -35.94
CA LEU A 108 4.94 20.90 -34.90
C LEU A 108 5.45 22.00 -33.98
N ASN A 109 4.88 23.19 -34.13
CA ASN A 109 5.20 24.39 -33.35
C ASN A 109 5.53 24.07 -31.89
N LYS A 110 6.71 24.51 -31.46
CA LYS A 110 7.28 24.42 -30.11
C LYS A 110 6.34 24.89 -28.98
N ASN A 111 5.34 25.71 -29.32
CA ASN A 111 4.32 26.20 -28.40
C ASN A 111 2.95 25.57 -28.70
N LEU A 112 2.87 24.23 -28.68
CA LEU A 112 1.57 23.56 -28.75
C LEU A 112 0.69 24.01 -27.58
N ASP A 113 1.25 24.16 -26.38
CA ASP A 113 0.49 24.58 -25.18
C ASP A 113 -0.15 25.96 -25.29
N GLU A 114 0.44 26.87 -26.08
CA GLU A 114 -0.08 28.22 -26.31
C GLU A 114 -1.11 28.26 -27.45
N LYS A 115 -1.35 27.15 -28.13
CA LYS A 115 -2.43 27.07 -29.13
C LYS A 115 -3.77 26.86 -28.45
N PHE A 116 -4.51 27.95 -28.29
CA PHE A 116 -5.89 27.94 -27.82
C PHE A 116 -6.81 28.63 -28.84
N ALA A 117 -8.03 28.12 -28.95
CA ALA A 117 -9.10 28.78 -29.71
C ALA A 117 -9.98 29.55 -28.73
N VAL A 118 -10.06 30.88 -28.90
CA VAL A 118 -10.95 31.73 -28.10
C VAL A 118 -12.36 31.62 -28.68
N LEU A 119 -13.28 30.99 -27.93
CA LEU A 119 -14.69 30.85 -28.34
C LEU A 119 -15.52 32.06 -27.92
N ARG A 120 -15.16 32.67 -26.78
CA ARG A 120 -15.76 33.92 -26.31
C ARG A 120 -14.64 34.88 -25.88
N PRO A 121 -14.52 36.06 -26.52
CA PRO A 121 -13.53 37.04 -26.13
C PRO A 121 -13.87 37.60 -24.74
N GLY A 122 -12.85 37.79 -23.91
CA GLY A 122 -12.95 38.51 -22.65
C GLY A 122 -12.94 40.04 -22.86
N PRO A 123 -13.09 40.83 -21.79
CA PRO A 123 -13.16 42.29 -21.83
C PRO A 123 -11.93 42.97 -22.46
N ASN A 124 -10.75 42.35 -22.33
CA ASN A 124 -9.49 42.90 -22.82
C ASN A 124 -9.02 42.23 -24.13
N TYR A 125 -9.93 41.65 -24.91
CA TYR A 125 -9.59 40.99 -26.18
C TYR A 125 -9.21 42.00 -27.28
N VAL A 126 -7.91 42.08 -27.60
CA VAL A 126 -7.40 42.88 -28.71
C VAL A 126 -7.43 42.03 -30.00
N LYS A 127 -8.25 42.43 -30.97
CA LYS A 127 -8.49 41.67 -32.22
C LYS A 127 -7.24 41.46 -33.08
N GLU A 128 -6.23 42.32 -32.94
CA GLU A 128 -4.99 42.26 -33.73
C GLU A 128 -3.88 41.40 -33.12
N ASN A 129 -3.79 41.32 -31.77
CA ASN A 129 -2.73 40.56 -31.08
C ASN A 129 -3.24 39.32 -30.33
N GLY A 130 -4.57 39.12 -30.22
CA GLY A 130 -5.15 38.04 -29.43
C GLY A 130 -4.64 38.06 -27.98
N TYR A 131 -4.69 36.91 -27.32
CA TYR A 131 -3.99 36.72 -26.06
C TYR A 131 -2.61 36.11 -26.36
N ASN A 132 -1.56 36.62 -25.73
CA ASN A 132 -0.20 36.10 -25.92
C ASN A 132 0.06 34.80 -25.13
N THR A 133 -0.73 34.55 -24.08
CA THR A 133 -0.60 33.36 -23.24
C THR A 133 -1.98 32.82 -22.87
N LEU A 134 -2.04 31.51 -22.67
CA LEU A 134 -3.27 30.82 -22.28
C LEU A 134 -3.74 31.24 -20.89
N GLN A 135 -2.80 31.53 -19.98
CA GLN A 135 -3.10 32.02 -18.63
C GLN A 135 -3.80 33.38 -18.65
N PHE A 136 -3.31 34.33 -19.46
CA PHE A 136 -3.93 35.64 -19.56
C PHE A 136 -5.36 35.56 -20.13
N ALA A 137 -5.60 34.65 -21.08
CA ALA A 137 -6.94 34.42 -21.62
C ALA A 137 -7.91 33.82 -20.58
N GLN A 138 -7.43 32.94 -19.71
CA GLN A 138 -8.23 32.36 -18.63
C GLN A 138 -8.52 33.38 -17.52
N ASP A 139 -7.54 34.21 -17.17
CA ASP A 139 -7.70 35.26 -16.14
C ASP A 139 -8.67 36.37 -16.59
N ASP A 140 -8.72 36.65 -17.90
CA ASP A 140 -9.68 37.60 -18.50
C ASP A 140 -11.11 37.00 -18.63
N GLY A 141 -11.33 35.77 -18.14
CA GLY A 141 -12.61 35.08 -18.19
C GLY A 141 -13.04 34.66 -19.60
N ALA A 142 -12.11 34.67 -20.57
CA ALA A 142 -12.39 34.23 -21.92
C ALA A 142 -12.60 32.72 -21.93
N VAL A 143 -13.67 32.26 -22.58
CA VAL A 143 -13.89 30.82 -22.76
C VAL A 143 -12.98 30.34 -23.87
N VAL A 144 -11.87 29.73 -23.48
CA VAL A 144 -10.85 29.19 -24.39
C VAL A 144 -10.92 27.68 -24.48
N MET A 145 -10.93 27.15 -25.71
CA MET A 145 -10.68 25.74 -25.98
C MET A 145 -9.17 25.54 -26.15
N ALA A 146 -8.52 25.12 -25.08
CA ALA A 146 -7.10 24.82 -25.01
C ALA A 146 -6.77 23.46 -25.67
N TYR A 147 -6.88 23.36 -27.00
CA TYR A 147 -6.53 22.12 -27.71
C TYR A 147 -5.02 21.83 -27.67
N GLY A 148 -4.22 22.88 -27.47
CA GLY A 148 -2.78 22.83 -27.31
C GLY A 148 -2.29 21.87 -26.23
N ILE A 149 -2.71 22.12 -24.99
CA ILE A 149 -2.35 21.29 -23.83
C ILE A 149 -2.89 19.85 -23.96
N PHE A 150 -4.01 19.65 -24.65
CA PHE A 150 -4.56 18.31 -24.88
C PHE A 150 -3.65 17.50 -25.82
N ILE A 151 -3.24 18.09 -26.96
CA ILE A 151 -2.31 17.44 -27.88
C ILE A 151 -0.94 17.24 -27.21
N ASN A 152 -0.45 18.20 -26.42
CA ASN A 152 0.76 18.02 -25.62
C ASN A 152 0.66 16.78 -24.72
N ARG A 153 -0.44 16.63 -23.96
CA ARG A 153 -0.67 15.46 -23.11
C ARG A 153 -0.69 14.14 -23.89
N ILE A 154 -1.27 14.12 -25.09
CA ILE A 154 -1.24 12.93 -25.97
C ILE A 154 0.18 12.62 -26.44
N VAL A 155 0.93 13.63 -26.89
CA VAL A 155 2.31 13.46 -27.35
C VAL A 155 3.20 12.99 -26.19
N ASN A 156 3.02 13.56 -24.99
CA ASN A 156 3.73 13.14 -23.79
C ASN A 156 3.39 11.69 -23.42
N PHE A 157 2.11 11.31 -23.42
CA PHE A 157 1.69 9.93 -23.16
C PHE A 157 2.32 8.93 -24.15
N MET A 158 2.30 9.25 -25.45
CA MET A 158 2.96 8.45 -26.49
C MET A 158 4.48 8.40 -26.30
N GLY A 159 5.11 9.53 -25.94
CA GLY A 159 6.54 9.63 -25.68
C GLY A 159 6.98 8.79 -24.48
N VAL A 160 6.22 8.81 -23.38
CA VAL A 160 6.45 7.98 -22.19
C VAL A 160 6.36 6.50 -22.56
N GLY A 161 5.28 6.09 -23.24
CA GLY A 161 5.12 4.70 -23.68
C GLY A 161 6.25 4.23 -24.60
N MET A 162 6.62 5.06 -25.58
CA MET A 162 7.71 4.75 -26.52
C MET A 162 9.08 4.73 -25.84
N SER A 163 9.33 5.61 -24.87
CA SER A 163 10.58 5.63 -24.09
C SER A 163 10.75 4.37 -23.23
N LEU A 164 9.68 3.93 -22.55
CA LEU A 164 9.69 2.70 -21.75
C LEU A 164 9.92 1.47 -22.63
N TYR A 165 9.29 1.44 -23.81
CA TYR A 165 9.54 0.40 -24.79
C TYR A 165 10.99 0.41 -25.27
N PHE A 166 11.57 1.57 -25.56
CA PHE A 166 12.96 1.68 -26.01
C PHE A 166 13.95 1.23 -24.94
N LEU A 167 13.71 1.58 -23.68
CA LEU A 167 14.53 1.10 -22.54
C LEU A 167 14.43 -0.42 -22.38
N ALA A 168 13.22 -0.98 -22.44
CA ALA A 168 13.01 -2.42 -22.37
C ALA A 168 13.68 -3.15 -23.56
N ALA A 169 13.54 -2.60 -24.78
CA ALA A 169 14.15 -3.14 -25.98
C ALA A 169 15.68 -3.06 -25.94
N THR A 170 16.25 -1.94 -25.48
CA THR A 170 17.70 -1.76 -25.32
C THR A 170 18.26 -2.71 -24.27
N TYR A 171 17.54 -2.88 -23.15
CA TYR A 171 17.90 -3.84 -22.13
C TYR A 171 17.87 -5.28 -22.66
N GLN A 172 16.80 -5.67 -23.37
CA GLN A 172 16.70 -7.00 -23.98
C GLN A 172 17.76 -7.24 -25.06
N TYR A 173 18.15 -6.19 -25.79
CA TYR A 173 19.22 -6.25 -26.78
C TYR A 173 20.58 -6.50 -26.11
N PHE A 174 20.87 -5.83 -25.00
CA PHE A 174 22.16 -5.90 -24.31
C PHE A 174 22.27 -7.09 -23.35
N SER A 175 21.17 -7.46 -22.69
CA SER A 175 21.12 -8.47 -21.65
C SER A 175 20.21 -9.62 -22.10
N HIS A 176 20.82 -10.66 -22.69
CA HIS A 176 20.11 -11.85 -23.20
C HIS A 176 19.80 -12.91 -22.12
N ASP A 177 20.00 -12.59 -20.84
CA ASP A 177 19.62 -13.50 -19.75
C ASP A 177 18.09 -13.52 -19.61
N PRO A 178 17.43 -14.69 -19.76
CA PRO A 178 15.99 -14.77 -19.58
C PRO A 178 15.64 -14.41 -18.15
N ILE A 179 14.97 -13.26 -18.00
CA ILE A 179 14.59 -12.69 -16.70
C ILE A 179 13.62 -13.62 -15.93
N ILE A 180 12.94 -14.51 -16.66
CA ILE A 180 12.10 -15.56 -16.10
C ILE A 180 12.93 -16.84 -15.98
N LYS A 181 13.50 -17.07 -14.80
CA LYS A 181 13.95 -18.42 -14.43
C LYS A 181 12.71 -19.31 -14.42
N HIS A 182 12.58 -20.19 -15.41
CA HIS A 182 11.49 -21.16 -15.45
C HIS A 182 11.50 -21.97 -14.13
N THR A 183 10.37 -21.91 -13.42
CA THR A 183 10.18 -22.65 -12.18
C THR A 183 9.16 -23.75 -12.40
N VAL A 184 9.54 -24.96 -12.03
CA VAL A 184 8.70 -26.15 -12.09
C VAL A 184 8.26 -26.52 -10.67
N LYS A 185 7.08 -27.14 -10.53
CA LYS A 185 6.65 -27.68 -9.24
C LYS A 185 7.39 -28.99 -9.00
N CYS A 186 8.00 -29.12 -7.82
CA CYS A 186 8.57 -30.40 -7.38
C CYS A 186 7.46 -31.46 -7.29
N LYS A 187 7.69 -32.67 -7.84
CA LYS A 187 6.73 -33.77 -7.80
C LYS A 187 6.38 -34.22 -6.37
N TYR A 188 7.35 -34.14 -5.46
CA TYR A 188 7.22 -34.61 -4.08
C TYR A 188 6.59 -33.58 -3.15
N CYS A 189 7.20 -32.40 -2.99
CA CYS A 189 6.76 -31.40 -2.02
C CYS A 189 5.85 -30.31 -2.61
N LYS A 190 5.56 -30.35 -3.92
CA LYS A 190 4.71 -29.38 -4.67
C LYS A 190 5.15 -27.91 -4.60
N LYS A 191 6.26 -27.58 -3.91
CA LYS A 191 6.86 -26.24 -3.91
C LYS A 191 7.52 -25.94 -5.26
N ARG A 192 7.55 -24.66 -5.65
CA ARG A 192 8.19 -24.21 -6.90
C ARG A 192 9.71 -24.19 -6.72
N ILE A 193 10.43 -24.76 -7.68
CA ILE A 193 11.89 -24.81 -7.73
C ILE A 193 12.38 -24.44 -9.13
N SER A 194 13.66 -24.11 -9.28
CA SER A 194 14.26 -23.88 -10.60
C SER A 194 14.26 -25.17 -11.43
N GLU A 195 13.92 -25.05 -12.72
CA GLU A 195 13.95 -26.17 -13.67
C GLU A 195 15.32 -26.85 -13.76
N LYS A 196 16.41 -26.10 -13.59
CA LYS A 196 17.78 -26.63 -13.69
C LYS A 196 18.28 -27.31 -12.40
N SER A 197 17.45 -27.44 -11.36
CA SER A 197 17.87 -28.03 -10.08
C SER A 197 17.83 -29.56 -10.12
N LEU A 198 18.98 -30.20 -9.91
CA LEU A 198 19.08 -31.67 -9.76
C LEU A 198 18.44 -32.17 -8.46
N ARG A 199 18.48 -31.32 -7.42
CA ARG A 199 17.98 -31.63 -6.08
C ARG A 199 17.06 -30.52 -5.59
N CYS A 200 15.92 -30.91 -5.02
CA CYS A 200 14.96 -29.96 -4.48
C CYS A 200 15.51 -29.30 -3.20
N VAL A 201 15.55 -27.96 -3.15
CA VAL A 201 16.02 -27.22 -1.96
C VAL A 201 15.14 -27.49 -0.73
N ASN A 202 13.84 -27.73 -0.93
CA ASN A 202 12.88 -27.78 0.17
C ASN A 202 12.67 -29.18 0.76
N CYS A 203 12.68 -30.24 -0.06
CA CYS A 203 12.51 -31.61 0.43
C CYS A 203 13.72 -32.50 0.15
N THR A 204 14.79 -31.98 -0.44
CA THR A 204 16.04 -32.70 -0.74
C THR A 204 15.90 -33.90 -1.66
N SER A 205 14.71 -34.11 -2.25
CA SER A 205 14.46 -35.15 -3.24
C SER A 205 15.18 -34.89 -4.56
N TRP A 206 15.50 -35.98 -5.25
CA TRP A 206 16.07 -35.96 -6.60
C TRP A 206 14.96 -35.81 -7.65
N LEU A 207 15.12 -34.85 -8.56
CA LEU A 207 14.14 -34.58 -9.63
C LEU A 207 14.42 -35.34 -10.93
N ASP A 208 15.55 -36.03 -11.01
CA ASP A 208 16.00 -36.81 -12.17
C ASP A 208 15.33 -38.20 -12.29
N GLY A 209 14.30 -38.47 -11.50
CA GLY A 209 13.55 -39.72 -11.51
C GLY A 209 14.30 -40.91 -10.90
N ARG A 210 15.45 -40.73 -10.24
CA ARG A 210 16.12 -41.84 -9.52
C ARG A 210 15.28 -42.36 -8.36
N GLU A 211 14.55 -41.50 -7.66
CA GLU A 211 13.67 -41.91 -6.57
C GLU A 211 12.46 -42.72 -7.07
N GLU A 212 11.92 -42.39 -8.24
CA GLU A 212 10.83 -43.15 -8.88
C GLU A 212 11.29 -44.57 -9.27
N ARG A 213 12.56 -44.74 -9.66
CA ARG A 213 13.14 -46.06 -9.98
C ARG A 213 13.27 -46.98 -8.77
N HIS A 214 13.42 -46.45 -7.57
CA HIS A 214 13.55 -47.26 -6.35
C HIS A 214 12.20 -47.68 -5.74
N ALA A 215 11.13 -46.93 -6.01
CA ALA A 215 9.78 -47.20 -5.48
C ALA A 215 8.97 -48.22 -6.31
N GLY A 216 9.47 -48.63 -7.48
CA GLY A 216 8.82 -49.57 -8.40
C GLY A 216 9.36 -51.00 -8.37
N MET A 217 10.03 -51.41 -7.28
CA MET A 217 10.50 -52.78 -7.04
C MET A 217 9.70 -53.42 -5.91
#